data_AF-A0A7J7ZBS0-F1
#
_entry.id   AF-A0A7J7ZBS0-F1
#
_cell.length_a   1.000
_cell.length_b   1.000
_cell.length_c   1.000
_cell.angle_alpha   90.00
_cell.angle_beta   90.00
_cell.angle_gamma   90.00
#
_symmetry.space_group_name_H-M   'P 1'
#
loop_
_entity.id
_entity.type
_entity.pdbx_description
1 polymer ?
#
loop_
_entity_poly.entity_id
_entity_poly.type
_entity_poly.pdbx_seq_one_letter_code
_entity_poly.pdbx_strand_id
1 'polypeptide(L)'
;MSNHRFSPVSEDEPCCNLSQKAKICLGTFCVLVVLTIAVMVGVLWGLPAPKLKEWDGKGTTPNFPEIVLGRCYTYTKVLRPELSHKDCRKIGKAFMDAFLSKDPCSSTERDYQPLLELTNQTVPCNKK
;
A
#
# COMPACT_ATOMS: atom_id res chain seq x y z
N MET A 1 77.76 24.23 1.59
CA MET A 1 76.60 23.98 2.50
C MET A 1 75.41 24.67 1.87
N SER A 2 74.27 24.06 1.51
CA SER A 2 73.79 22.68 1.56
C SER A 2 72.63 22.60 0.56
N ASN A 3 72.40 21.38 0.08
CA ASN A 3 71.35 20.87 -0.79
C ASN A 3 69.96 21.53 -0.70
N HIS A 4 69.33 21.79 -1.86
CA HIS A 4 67.90 21.51 -2.08
C HIS A 4 67.66 21.21 -3.57
N ARG A 5 67.84 19.94 -3.95
CA ARG A 5 67.40 19.42 -5.24
C ARG A 5 65.98 18.90 -5.04
N PHE A 6 65.01 19.56 -5.65
CA PHE A 6 63.64 19.07 -5.75
C PHE A 6 63.65 17.74 -6.50
N SER A 7 63.09 16.69 -5.87
CA SER A 7 62.78 15.44 -6.56
C SER A 7 61.56 15.66 -7.47
N PRO A 8 61.54 15.09 -8.69
CA PRO A 8 60.32 15.04 -9.47
C PRO A 8 59.34 14.07 -8.81
N VAL A 9 58.06 14.45 -8.78
CA VAL A 9 56.94 13.57 -8.44
C VAL A 9 56.91 12.46 -9.48
N SER A 10 56.96 11.22 -9.00
CA SER A 10 56.86 10.00 -9.78
C SER A 10 55.55 9.97 -10.54
N GLU A 11 55.64 9.68 -11.84
CA GLU A 11 54.53 9.30 -12.70
C GLU A 11 53.62 8.26 -12.03
N ASP A 12 52.31 8.50 -12.07
CA ASP A 12 51.29 7.54 -11.68
C ASP A 12 51.34 6.33 -12.64
N GLU A 13 52.02 5.27 -12.21
CA GLU A 13 52.00 3.97 -12.87
C GLU A 13 50.71 3.20 -12.52
N PRO A 14 49.88 2.80 -13.50
CA PRO A 14 48.63 2.09 -13.23
C PRO A 14 48.93 0.60 -13.04
N CYS A 15 49.13 0.17 -11.79
CA CYS A 15 49.37 -1.25 -11.51
C CYS A 15 48.35 -1.82 -10.52
N CYS A 16 47.21 -2.27 -11.04
CA CYS A 16 46.42 -3.36 -10.43
C CYS A 16 45.86 -4.27 -11.52
N ASN A 17 46.61 -5.32 -11.86
CA ASN A 17 46.14 -6.43 -12.69
C ASN A 17 45.12 -7.26 -11.90
N LEU A 18 43.84 -6.88 -11.97
CA LEU A 18 42.74 -7.69 -11.47
C LEU A 18 42.80 -9.06 -12.19
N SER A 19 43.18 -10.10 -11.44
CA SER A 19 43.40 -11.46 -11.93
C SER A 19 42.29 -11.87 -12.89
N GLN A 20 42.67 -12.42 -14.04
CA GLN A 20 41.76 -12.88 -15.09
C GLN A 20 40.62 -13.75 -14.54
N LYS A 21 40.87 -14.49 -13.45
CA LYS A 21 39.88 -15.29 -12.74
C LYS A 21 38.83 -14.46 -11.99
N ALA A 22 39.19 -13.31 -11.44
CA ALA A 22 38.25 -12.37 -10.83
C ALA A 22 37.35 -11.72 -11.89
N LYS A 23 37.90 -11.40 -13.07
CA LYS A 23 37.09 -10.90 -14.21
C LYS A 23 36.11 -11.95 -14.73
N ILE A 24 36.55 -13.21 -14.84
CA ILE A 24 35.67 -14.34 -15.23
C ILE A 24 34.58 -14.56 -14.17
N CYS A 25 34.93 -14.53 -12.88
CA CYS A 25 33.99 -14.73 -11.78
C CYS A 25 32.96 -13.58 -11.68
N LEU A 26 33.40 -12.33 -11.89
CA LEU A 26 32.53 -11.17 -11.96
C LEU A 26 31.59 -11.26 -13.17
N GLY A 27 32.12 -11.67 -14.32
CA GLY A 27 31.34 -11.87 -15.55
C GLY A 27 30.27 -12.95 -15.38
N THR A 28 30.61 -14.12 -14.83
CA THR A 28 29.63 -15.17 -14.54
C THR A 28 28.58 -14.72 -13.53
N PHE A 29 28.97 -13.99 -12.48
CA PHE A 29 28.02 -13.43 -11.52
C PHE A 29 27.05 -12.44 -12.17
N CYS A 30 27.56 -11.51 -12.99
CA CYS A 30 26.72 -10.57 -13.74
C CYS A 30 25.74 -11.28 -14.67
N VAL A 31 26.17 -12.32 -15.39
CA VAL A 31 25.30 -13.10 -16.26
C VAL A 31 24.19 -13.80 -15.46
N LEU A 32 24.52 -14.41 -14.31
CA LEU A 32 23.53 -15.03 -13.44
C LEU A 32 22.49 -14.02 -12.93
N VAL A 33 22.92 -12.82 -12.55
CA VAL A 33 22.02 -11.74 -12.12
C VAL A 33 21.12 -11.27 -13.27
N VAL A 34 21.64 -11.11 -14.48
CA VAL A 34 20.84 -10.70 -15.63
C VAL A 34 19.81 -11.78 -15.98
N LEU A 35 20.18 -13.05 -15.93
CA LEU A 35 19.27 -14.17 -16.18
C LEU A 35 18.15 -14.23 -15.14
N THR A 36 18.46 -14.07 -13.85
CA THR A 36 17.43 -14.06 -12.81
C THR A 36 16.47 -12.88 -12.97
N ILE A 37 16.97 -11.69 -13.30
CA ILE A 37 16.14 -10.52 -13.58
C ILE A 37 15.24 -10.78 -14.80
N ALA A 38 15.78 -11.31 -15.89
CA ALA A 38 15.01 -11.62 -17.09
C ALA A 38 13.90 -12.64 -16.83
N VAL A 39 14.19 -13.68 -16.04
CA VAL A 39 13.17 -14.67 -15.61
C VAL A 39 12.10 -14.00 -14.75
N MET A 40 12.47 -13.17 -13.78
CA MET A 40 11.51 -12.46 -12.92
C MET A 40 10.61 -11.53 -13.73
N VAL A 41 11.16 -10.77 -14.68
CA VAL A 41 10.40 -9.88 -15.57
C VAL A 41 9.48 -10.69 -16.49
N GLY A 42 9.97 -11.79 -17.07
CA GLY A 42 9.18 -12.68 -17.90
C GLY A 42 7.99 -13.30 -17.15
N VAL A 43 8.20 -13.73 -15.90
CA VAL A 43 7.13 -14.25 -15.03
C VAL A 43 6.13 -13.13 -14.67
N LEU A 44 6.61 -11.93 -14.32
CA LEU A 44 5.76 -10.78 -13.99
C LEU A 44 4.91 -10.32 -15.18
N TRP A 45 5.44 -10.35 -16.40
CA TRP A 45 4.70 -9.98 -17.62
C TRP A 45 3.77 -11.10 -18.11
N GLY A 46 4.08 -12.37 -17.83
CA GLY A 46 3.26 -13.52 -18.20
C GLY A 46 2.06 -13.74 -17.28
N LEU A 47 2.05 -13.14 -16.08
CA LEU A 47 0.91 -13.22 -15.17
C LEU A 47 -0.27 -12.41 -15.73
N PRO A 48 -1.43 -13.04 -15.97
CA PRO A 48 -2.62 -12.30 -16.41
C PRO A 48 -2.98 -11.27 -15.34
N ALA A 49 -3.20 -10.03 -15.77
CA ALA A 49 -3.71 -8.99 -14.87
C ALA A 49 -5.02 -9.50 -14.24
N PRO A 50 -5.20 -9.36 -12.91
CA PRO A 50 -6.44 -9.76 -12.27
C PRO A 50 -7.57 -8.95 -12.88
N LYS A 51 -8.47 -9.63 -13.60
CA LYS A 51 -9.70 -9.01 -14.10
C LYS A 51 -10.55 -8.65 -12.89
N LEU A 52 -10.88 -7.37 -12.72
CA LEU A 52 -11.97 -7.00 -11.83
C LEU A 52 -13.21 -7.75 -12.28
N LYS A 53 -13.94 -8.34 -11.33
CA LYS A 53 -15.27 -8.90 -11.62
C LYS A 53 -16.14 -7.78 -12.20
N GLU A 54 -16.77 -8.07 -13.33
CA GLU A 54 -17.71 -7.17 -13.98
C GLU A 54 -19.10 -7.36 -13.34
N TRP A 55 -19.83 -6.26 -13.17
CA TRP A 55 -21.12 -6.25 -12.49
C TRP A 55 -22.10 -5.41 -13.30
N ASP A 56 -23.34 -5.90 -13.42
CA ASP A 56 -24.43 -5.17 -14.10
C ASP A 56 -25.00 -4.03 -13.25
N GLY A 57 -24.67 -4.01 -11.96
CA GLY A 57 -25.11 -3.00 -11.01
C GLY A 57 -24.38 -1.66 -11.19
N LYS A 58 -25.05 -0.57 -10.82
CA LYS A 58 -24.39 0.74 -10.71
C LYS A 58 -23.22 0.66 -9.73
N GLY A 59 -22.08 1.21 -10.12
CA GLY A 59 -20.90 1.29 -9.26
C GLY A 59 -21.10 2.14 -8.00
N THR A 60 -20.10 2.10 -7.11
CA THR A 60 -20.09 2.87 -5.86
C THR A 60 -20.23 4.38 -6.13
N THR A 61 -21.00 5.06 -5.28
CA THR A 61 -21.16 6.52 -5.32
C THR A 61 -19.79 7.21 -5.26
N PRO A 62 -19.51 8.24 -6.08
CA PRO A 62 -18.25 8.99 -5.99
C PRO A 62 -18.13 9.69 -4.64
N ASN A 63 -16.91 9.76 -4.09
CA ASN A 63 -16.62 10.35 -2.78
C ASN A 63 -17.42 9.72 -1.62
N PHE A 64 -17.69 8.42 -1.72
CA PHE A 64 -18.47 7.70 -0.72
C PHE A 64 -17.90 7.81 0.71
N PRO A 65 -16.58 7.67 0.95
CA PRO A 65 -16.02 7.82 2.30
C PRO A 65 -16.29 9.19 2.91
N GLU A 66 -16.17 10.26 2.12
CA GLU A 66 -16.40 11.64 2.55
C GLU A 66 -17.88 11.87 2.88
N ILE A 67 -18.78 11.31 2.06
CA ILE A 67 -20.24 11.39 2.29
C ILE A 67 -20.61 10.70 3.61
N VAL A 68 -20.09 9.49 3.85
CA VAL A 68 -20.33 8.74 5.09
C VAL A 68 -19.85 9.56 6.29
N LEU A 69 -18.64 10.10 6.22
CA LEU A 69 -18.06 10.87 7.31
C LEU A 69 -18.84 12.16 7.59
N GLY A 70 -19.18 12.91 6.55
CA GLY A 70 -19.96 14.15 6.67
C GLY A 70 -21.35 13.91 7.27
N ARG A 71 -22.03 12.85 6.83
CA ARG A 71 -23.34 12.46 7.39
C ARG A 71 -23.24 12.03 8.85
N CYS A 72 -22.20 11.28 9.23
CA CYS A 72 -21.99 10.89 10.61
C CYS A 72 -21.81 12.10 11.54
N TYR A 73 -20.98 13.07 11.16
CA TYR A 73 -20.79 14.28 11.96
C TYR A 73 -22.06 15.12 12.03
N THR A 74 -22.76 15.27 10.91
CA THR A 74 -24.06 15.98 10.89
C THR A 74 -25.05 15.32 11.84
N TYR A 75 -25.15 13.99 11.81
CA TYR A 75 -26.06 13.26 12.68
C TYR A 75 -25.69 13.39 14.16
N THR A 76 -24.42 13.14 14.51
CA THR A 76 -23.97 13.06 15.92
C THR A 76 -23.74 14.42 16.57
N LYS A 77 -23.51 15.48 15.79
CA LYS A 77 -23.21 16.82 16.32
C LYS A 77 -24.37 17.79 16.19
N VAL A 78 -25.23 17.63 15.17
CA VAL A 78 -26.32 18.57 14.90
C VAL A 78 -27.69 17.95 15.21
N LEU A 79 -27.98 16.76 14.66
CA LEU A 79 -29.31 16.16 14.77
C LEU A 79 -29.56 15.41 16.08
N ARG A 80 -28.51 14.76 16.61
CA ARG A 80 -28.53 13.95 17.84
C ARG A 80 -27.32 14.27 18.72
N PRO A 81 -27.25 15.47 19.33
CA PRO A 81 -26.11 15.88 20.14
C PRO A 81 -25.79 14.92 21.32
N GLU A 82 -26.79 14.18 21.80
CA GLU A 82 -26.64 13.09 22.77
C GLU A 82 -25.65 11.99 22.33
N LEU A 83 -25.46 11.82 21.01
CA LEU A 83 -24.50 10.89 20.40
C LEU A 83 -23.16 11.56 20.04
N SER A 84 -22.90 12.78 20.50
CA SER A 84 -21.69 13.53 20.15
C SER A 84 -20.38 12.85 20.63
N HIS A 85 -20.46 11.91 21.57
CA HIS A 85 -19.33 11.10 22.03
C HIS A 85 -18.91 10.00 21.04
N LYS A 86 -19.73 9.70 20.03
CA LYS A 86 -19.43 8.68 19.01
C LYS A 86 -18.31 9.14 18.09
N ASP A 87 -17.36 8.23 17.81
CA ASP A 87 -16.22 8.51 16.95
C ASP A 87 -16.55 8.19 15.49
N CYS A 88 -16.88 9.23 14.72
CA CYS A 88 -17.22 9.09 13.30
C CYS A 88 -16.08 8.55 12.43
N ARG A 89 -14.81 8.74 12.82
CA ARG A 89 -13.67 8.17 12.08
C ARG A 89 -13.62 6.67 12.28
N LYS A 90 -13.81 6.19 13.51
CA LYS A 90 -13.90 4.75 13.80
C LYS A 90 -15.11 4.10 13.15
N ILE A 91 -16.28 4.74 13.22
CA ILE A 91 -17.51 4.26 12.58
C ILE A 91 -17.32 4.15 11.05
N GLY A 92 -16.83 5.21 10.41
CA GLY A 92 -16.57 5.21 8.98
C GLY A 92 -15.56 4.13 8.57
N LYS A 93 -14.48 3.96 9.35
CA LYS A 93 -13.49 2.89 9.13
C LYS A 93 -14.12 1.50 9.25
N ALA A 94 -14.84 1.22 10.33
CA ALA A 94 -15.49 -0.09 10.53
C ALA A 94 -16.49 -0.40 9.41
N PHE A 95 -17.19 0.60 8.90
CA PHE A 95 -18.09 0.43 7.76
C PHE A 95 -17.33 0.10 6.47
N MET A 96 -16.26 0.84 6.14
CA MET A 96 -15.46 0.54 4.94
C MET A 96 -14.79 -0.84 5.02
N ASP A 97 -14.22 -1.18 6.17
CA ASP A 97 -13.55 -2.47 6.42
C ASP A 97 -14.51 -3.67 6.31
N ALA A 98 -15.83 -3.44 6.42
CA ALA A 98 -16.83 -4.50 6.27
C ALA A 98 -16.89 -5.07 4.85
N PHE A 99 -16.60 -4.28 3.81
CA PHE A 99 -16.74 -4.71 2.41
C PHE A 99 -15.51 -4.47 1.52
N LEU A 100 -14.56 -3.60 1.91
CA LEU A 100 -13.36 -3.38 1.12
C LEU A 100 -12.52 -4.65 0.99
N SER A 101 -12.02 -4.90 -0.22
CA SER A 101 -11.17 -6.06 -0.55
C SER A 101 -11.82 -7.43 -0.30
N LYS A 102 -13.16 -7.50 -0.27
CA LYS A 102 -13.94 -8.75 -0.16
C LYS A 102 -14.73 -9.00 -1.45
N ASP A 103 -15.21 -10.23 -1.61
CA ASP A 103 -16.16 -10.56 -2.69
C ASP A 103 -17.53 -9.94 -2.37
N PRO A 104 -18.05 -9.00 -3.18
CA PRO A 104 -19.31 -8.33 -2.87
C PRO A 104 -20.51 -9.28 -2.89
N CYS A 105 -20.40 -10.47 -3.50
CA CYS A 105 -21.43 -11.51 -3.45
C CYS A 105 -21.38 -12.40 -2.20
N SER A 106 -20.33 -12.29 -1.38
CA SER A 106 -20.15 -13.13 -0.18
C SER A 106 -20.31 -12.34 1.12
N SER A 107 -21.01 -11.21 1.09
CA SER A 107 -21.22 -10.37 2.27
C SER A 107 -22.08 -11.08 3.32
N THR A 108 -21.68 -11.01 4.59
CA THR A 108 -22.41 -11.60 5.71
C THR A 108 -22.75 -10.58 6.78
N GLU A 109 -23.69 -10.89 7.67
CA GLU A 109 -24.01 -10.01 8.81
C GLU A 109 -22.81 -9.79 9.74
N ARG A 110 -21.97 -10.82 9.91
CA ARG A 110 -20.79 -10.76 10.79
C ARG A 110 -19.78 -9.71 10.34
N ASP A 111 -19.68 -9.46 9.04
CA ASP A 111 -18.80 -8.43 8.49
C ASP A 111 -19.13 -7.03 9.02
N TYR A 112 -20.40 -6.78 9.37
CA TYR A 112 -20.89 -5.50 9.87
C TYR A 112 -20.99 -5.45 11.40
N GLN A 113 -20.74 -6.55 12.11
CA GLN A 113 -20.84 -6.57 13.56
C GLN A 113 -20.00 -5.47 14.25
N PRO A 114 -18.74 -5.20 13.84
CA PRO A 114 -17.95 -4.10 14.42
C PRO A 114 -18.60 -2.72 14.23
N LEU A 115 -19.25 -2.50 13.09
CA LEU A 115 -20.00 -1.27 12.84
C LEU A 115 -21.19 -1.15 13.80
N LEU A 116 -21.98 -2.21 13.93
CA LEU A 116 -23.19 -2.23 14.77
C LEU A 116 -22.87 -1.96 16.24
N GLU A 117 -21.77 -2.52 16.75
CA GLU A 117 -21.29 -2.28 18.11
C GLU A 117 -20.92 -0.80 18.34
N LEU A 118 -20.26 -0.16 17.36
CA LEU A 118 -19.91 1.26 17.44
C LEU A 118 -21.14 2.16 17.34
N THR A 119 -22.15 1.78 16.56
CA THR A 119 -23.33 2.62 16.26
C THR A 119 -24.56 2.32 17.10
N ASN A 120 -24.44 1.52 18.16
CA ASN A 120 -25.58 1.22 19.04
C ASN A 120 -26.20 2.52 19.59
N GLN A 121 -27.52 2.65 19.43
CA GLN A 121 -28.34 3.78 19.85
C GLN A 121 -29.71 3.29 20.33
N THR A 122 -30.25 3.99 21.34
CA THR A 122 -31.61 3.71 21.84
C THR A 122 -32.63 4.48 21.02
N VAL A 123 -33.59 3.78 20.43
CA VAL A 123 -34.74 4.39 19.77
C VAL A 123 -35.86 4.57 20.82
N PRO A 124 -36.47 5.76 20.96
CA PRO A 124 -37.56 5.98 21.89
C PRO A 124 -38.74 5.01 21.66
N CYS A 125 -39.41 4.61 22.73
CA CYS A 125 -40.59 3.74 22.66
C CYS A 125 -41.69 4.39 21.80
N ASN A 126 -42.47 3.58 21.09
CA ASN A 126 -43.58 4.01 20.21
C ASN A 126 -43.18 4.98 19.09
N LYS A 127 -41.88 5.01 18.72
CA LYS A 127 -41.31 5.84 17.65
C LYS A 127 -40.45 5.03 16.68
N LYS A 128 -40.69 3.72 16.59
CA LYS A 128 -40.13 2.86 15.56
C LYS A 128 -40.93 2.96 14.27
#